data_AF-A0A7J2IES2-F1
#
_entry.id   AF-A0A7J2IES2-F1
#
_cell.length_a   1.000
_cell.length_b   1.000
_cell.length_c   1.000
_cell.angle_alpha   90.00
_cell.angle_beta   90.00
_cell.angle_gamma   90.00
#
_symmetry.space_group_name_H-M   'P 1'
#
loop_
_entity.id
_entity.type
_entity.pdbx_description
1 polymer ?
#
loop_
_entity_poly.entity_id
_entity_poly.type
_entity_poly.pdbx_seq_one_letter_code
_entity_poly.pdbx_strand_id
1 'polypeptide(L)'
;MELKGVIAKIEETSEDHSMPGRIRNTLKRVSKELKKDDQDLAVRITTAVYEIDEVINDINIPMHAKTALWDIISDLEAIKEEG
;
A
#
# COMPACT_ATOMS: atom_id res chain seq x y z
N MET A 1 -6.71 6.47 -11.70
CA MET A 1 -5.91 5.21 -11.88
C MET A 1 -6.81 4.04 -11.49
N GLU A 2 -6.70 2.82 -12.05
CA GLU A 2 -7.59 1.72 -11.62
C GLU A 2 -7.06 0.96 -10.39
N LEU A 3 -7.94 0.63 -9.43
CA LEU A 3 -7.62 -0.13 -8.21
C LEU A 3 -6.82 -1.40 -8.46
N LYS A 4 -7.16 -2.15 -9.51
CA LYS A 4 -6.44 -3.38 -9.89
C LYS A 4 -4.98 -3.12 -10.23
N GLY A 5 -4.69 -1.98 -10.86
CA GLY A 5 -3.32 -1.58 -11.20
C GLY A 5 -2.50 -1.28 -9.95
N VAL A 6 -3.09 -0.58 -8.98
CA VAL A 6 -2.43 -0.29 -7.69
C VAL A 6 -2.18 -1.56 -6.89
N ILE A 7 -3.15 -2.48 -6.87
CA ILE A 7 -2.98 -3.78 -6.22
C ILE A 7 -1.82 -4.56 -6.87
N ALA A 8 -1.72 -4.59 -8.20
CA ALA A 8 -0.61 -5.27 -8.88
C ALA A 8 0.76 -4.65 -8.52
N LYS A 9 0.84 -3.32 -8.48
CA LYS A 9 2.04 -2.57 -8.04
C LYS A 9 2.43 -2.91 -6.60
N ILE A 10 1.46 -2.98 -5.69
CA ILE A 10 1.66 -3.39 -4.29
C ILE A 10 2.21 -4.81 -4.22
N GLU A 11 1.65 -5.74 -4.99
CA GLU A 11 2.10 -7.14 -5.00
C GLU A 11 3.52 -7.29 -5.55
N GLU A 12 3.84 -6.63 -6.65
CA GLU A 12 5.21 -6.58 -7.20
C GLU A 12 6.21 -6.04 -6.18
N THR A 13 5.90 -4.90 -5.56
CA THR A 13 6.73 -4.29 -4.51
C THR A 13 6.89 -5.21 -3.30
N SER A 14 5.87 -6.02 -3.01
CA SER A 14 5.91 -6.97 -1.88
C SER A 14 6.80 -8.19 -2.11
N GLU A 15 7.15 -8.49 -3.36
CA GLU A 15 8.09 -9.56 -3.74
C GLU A 15 9.51 -9.04 -4.02
N ASP A 16 9.71 -7.72 -4.00
CA ASP A 16 11.04 -7.12 -4.16
C ASP A 16 11.93 -7.42 -2.93
N HIS A 17 12.92 -8.29 -3.13
CA HIS A 17 13.86 -8.69 -2.09
C HIS A 17 14.79 -7.56 -1.60
N SER A 18 14.86 -6.43 -2.32
CA SER A 18 15.56 -5.21 -1.87
C SER A 18 14.83 -4.52 -0.72
N MET A 19 13.52 -4.73 -0.59
CA MET A 19 12.68 -4.14 0.46
C MET A 19 12.84 -4.91 1.78
N PRO A 20 12.88 -4.24 2.95
CA PRO A 20 12.82 -4.89 4.25
C PRO A 20 11.62 -5.83 4.41
N GLY A 21 11.83 -6.96 5.10
CA GLY A 21 10.78 -7.98 5.28
C GLY A 21 9.50 -7.45 5.95
N ARG A 22 9.63 -6.46 6.85
CA ARG A 22 8.48 -5.80 7.49
C ARG A 22 7.59 -5.09 6.45
N ILE A 23 8.19 -4.40 5.49
CA ILE A 23 7.48 -3.69 4.41
C ILE A 23 6.78 -4.69 3.51
N ARG A 24 7.50 -5.72 3.05
CA ARG A 24 6.92 -6.78 2.22
C ARG A 24 5.70 -7.42 2.88
N ASN A 25 5.79 -7.71 4.19
CA ASN A 25 4.68 -8.27 4.95
C ASN A 25 3.49 -7.30 5.06
N THR A 26 3.74 -6.01 5.28
CA THR A 26 2.68 -4.99 5.28
C THR A 26 2.00 -4.89 3.91
N LEU A 27 2.76 -4.81 2.82
CA LEU A 27 2.21 -4.75 1.46
C LEU A 27 1.37 -5.99 1.11
N LYS A 28 1.78 -7.18 1.58
CA LYS A 28 0.97 -8.41 1.43
C LYS A 28 -0.35 -8.35 2.20
N ARG A 29 -0.41 -7.70 3.36
CA ARG A 29 -1.67 -7.48 4.09
C ARG A 29 -2.54 -6.45 3.40
N VAL A 30 -1.95 -5.34 2.98
CA VAL A 30 -2.64 -4.26 2.26
C VAL A 30 -3.27 -4.77 0.96
N SER A 31 -2.55 -5.54 0.14
CA SER A 31 -3.12 -6.15 -1.07
C SER A 31 -4.33 -7.03 -0.74
N LYS A 32 -4.26 -7.83 0.33
CA LYS A 32 -5.40 -8.65 0.77
C LYS A 32 -6.58 -7.80 1.21
N GLU A 33 -6.35 -6.72 1.96
CA GLU A 33 -7.38 -5.80 2.43
C GLU A 33 -8.13 -5.17 1.25
N LEU A 34 -7.40 -4.65 0.26
CA LEU A 34 -7.97 -4.02 -0.93
C LEU A 34 -8.76 -5.01 -1.81
N LYS A 35 -8.46 -6.30 -1.73
CA LYS A 35 -9.16 -7.38 -2.45
C LYS A 35 -10.42 -7.88 -1.74
N LYS A 36 -10.65 -7.54 -0.47
CA LYS A 36 -11.88 -7.93 0.23
C LYS A 36 -13.07 -7.19 -0.37
N ASP A 37 -14.26 -7.81 -0.34
CA ASP A 37 -15.51 -7.20 -0.81
C ASP A 37 -16.55 -7.09 0.33
N ASP A 38 -16.06 -7.09 1.58
CA ASP A 38 -16.87 -7.04 2.80
C ASP A 38 -17.08 -5.61 3.32
N GLN A 39 -16.38 -4.62 2.76
CA GLN A 39 -16.41 -3.22 3.15
C GLN A 39 -16.42 -2.28 1.94
N ASP A 40 -16.88 -1.05 2.18
CA ASP A 40 -16.80 0.03 1.20
C ASP A 40 -15.35 0.27 0.74
N LEU A 41 -15.17 0.64 -0.53
CA LEU A 41 -13.84 0.87 -1.09
C LEU A 41 -13.08 1.97 -0.36
N ALA A 42 -13.74 3.08 0.02
CA ALA A 42 -13.11 4.17 0.73
C ALA A 42 -12.61 3.74 2.12
N VAL A 43 -13.33 2.80 2.77
CA VAL A 43 -12.91 2.21 4.05
C VAL A 43 -11.67 1.34 3.85
N ARG A 44 -11.69 0.44 2.86
CA ARG A 44 -10.52 -0.42 2.52
C ARG A 44 -9.27 0.40 2.20
N ILE A 45 -9.43 1.46 1.39
CA ILE A 45 -8.33 2.38 1.06
C ILE A 45 -7.81 3.08 2.31
N THR A 46 -8.70 3.58 3.17
CA THR A 46 -8.29 4.28 4.40
C THR A 46 -7.51 3.35 5.33
N THR A 47 -7.95 2.09 5.49
CA THR A 47 -7.24 1.07 6.25
C THR A 47 -5.86 0.76 5.64
N ALA A 48 -5.79 0.61 4.31
CA ALA A 48 -4.55 0.37 3.59
C ALA A 48 -3.52 1.49 3.78
N VAL A 49 -3.94 2.75 3.64
CA VAL A 49 -3.09 3.92 3.83
C VAL A 49 -2.55 3.97 5.26
N TYR A 50 -3.39 3.71 6.26
CA TYR A 50 -2.98 3.68 7.65
C TYR A 50 -1.90 2.61 7.92
N GLU A 51 -2.11 1.38 7.42
CA GLU A 51 -1.10 0.32 7.56
C GLU A 51 0.24 0.67 6.93
N ILE A 52 0.23 1.37 5.78
CA ILE A 52 1.47 1.79 5.12
C ILE A 52 2.15 2.92 5.92
N ASP A 53 1.39 3.90 6.37
CA ASP A 53 1.92 5.06 7.11
C ASP A 53 2.58 4.66 8.44
N GLU A 54 2.02 3.67 9.15
CA GLU A 54 2.65 3.10 10.35
C GLU A 54 4.06 2.57 10.08
N VAL A 55 4.32 2.06 8.87
CA VAL A 55 5.64 1.56 8.50
C VAL A 55 6.56 2.70 8.07
N ILE A 56 6.05 3.69 7.33
CA ILE A 56 6.82 4.88 6.90
C ILE A 56 7.39 5.66 8.09
N ASN A 57 6.67 5.66 9.22
CA ASN A 57 7.07 6.32 10.46
C ASN A 57 8.20 5.60 11.23
N ASP A 58 8.66 4.42 10.78
CA ASP A 58 9.86 3.76 11.32
C ASP A 58 11.14 4.48 10.86
N ILE A 59 11.95 4.93 11.83
CA ILE A 59 13.23 5.64 11.58
C ILE A 59 14.23 4.80 10.77
N ASN A 60 14.08 3.47 10.74
CA ASN A 60 14.99 2.57 10.05
C ASN A 60 14.60 2.25 8.60
N ILE A 61 13.54 2.87 8.06
CA ILE A 61 13.09 2.57 6.70
C ILE A 61 14.09 3.13 5.67
N PRO A 62 14.51 2.35 4.65
CA PRO A 62 15.33 2.85 3.57
C PRO A 62 14.61 3.92 2.74
N MET A 63 15.34 4.92 2.24
CA MET A 63 14.76 6.03 1.46
C MET A 63 13.99 5.55 0.23
N HIS A 64 14.53 4.60 -0.53
CA HIS A 64 13.87 4.05 -1.72
C HIS A 64 12.53 3.38 -1.37
N ALA A 65 12.48 2.66 -0.24
CA ALA A 65 11.26 2.04 0.24
C ALA A 65 10.24 3.09 0.67
N LYS A 66 10.67 4.15 1.36
CA LYS A 66 9.80 5.28 1.71
C LYS A 66 9.18 5.89 0.46
N THR A 67 9.97 6.18 -0.58
CA THR A 67 9.47 6.73 -1.84
C THR A 67 8.44 5.81 -2.50
N ALA A 68 8.71 4.50 -2.58
CA ALA A 68 7.77 3.54 -3.15
C ALA A 68 6.44 3.48 -2.38
N LEU A 69 6.50 3.55 -1.04
CA LEU A 69 5.30 3.55 -0.20
C LEU A 69 4.48 4.84 -0.34
N TRP A 70 5.13 6.00 -0.44
CA TRP A 70 4.45 7.27 -0.72
C TRP A 70 3.74 7.24 -2.07
N ASP A 71 4.39 6.71 -3.09
CA ASP A 71 3.83 6.58 -4.44
C ASP A 71 2.59 5.67 -4.44
N ILE A 72 2.61 4.58 -3.66
CA ILE A 72 1.43 3.72 -3.45
C ILE A 72 0.31 4.47 -2.70
N ILE A 73 0.62 5.23 -1.65
CA ILE A 73 -0.39 6.02 -0.91
C ILE A 73 -1.05 7.03 -1.85
N SER A 74 -0.27 7.78 -2.64
CA SER A 74 -0.82 8.77 -3.58
C SER A 74 -1.75 8.13 -4.61
N ASP A 75 -1.40 6.96 -5.13
CA ASP A 75 -2.26 6.21 -6.05
C ASP A 75 -3.58 5.77 -5.39
N LEU A 76 -3.52 5.32 -4.13
CA LEU A 76 -4.69 4.92 -3.35
C LEU A 76 -5.61 6.11 -3.04
N GLU A 77 -5.03 7.25 -2.64
CA GLU A 77 -5.77 8.48 -2.36
C GLU A 77 -6.45 9.02 -3.62
N ALA A 78 -5.77 9.00 -4.77
CA ALA A 78 -6.37 9.39 -6.05
C ALA A 78 -7.59 8.53 -6.41
N ILE A 79 -7.55 7.22 -6.18
CA ILE A 79 -8.71 6.33 -6.39
C ILE A 79 -9.87 6.70 -5.46
N LYS A 80 -9.57 7.04 -4.20
CA LYS A 80 -10.58 7.40 -3.21
C LYS A 80 -11.25 8.75 -3.52
N GLU A 81 -10.53 9.71 -4.11
CA GLU A 81 -11.07 11.00 -4.52
C GLU A 81 -11.88 10.94 -5.83
N GLU A 82 -11.58 9.97 -6.70
CA GLU A 82 -12.30 9.74 -7.97
C GLU A 82 -13.68 9.06 -7.77
N GLY A 83 -14.00 8.53 -6.58
CA GLY A 83 -15.24 7.80 -6.26
C GLY A 83 -16.21 8.56 -5.37
#